data_AF-A0A225UGQ1-F1
#
_entry.id   AF-A0A225UGQ1-F1
#
_cell.length_a   1.000
_cell.length_b   1.000
_cell.length_c   1.000
_cell.angle_alpha   90.00
_cell.angle_beta   90.00
_cell.angle_gamma   90.00
#
_symmetry.space_group_name_H-M   'P 1'
#
loop_
_entity.id
_entity.type
_entity.pdbx_description
1 polymer ?
#
loop_
_entity_poly.entity_id
_entity_poly.type
_entity_poly.pdbx_seq_one_letter_code
_entity_poly.pdbx_strand_id
1 'polypeptide(L)'
;MTSTPKHNSGDQGTFLSRSEGIEDKEGQRSDSGLEIMTSGLTARVPHPIFAIVNPPKVSSMARAALVDWLKLRKEYEEYTKDRCKDSKEDVSAVMKRVKSSFDANVLETLCEEFPDVKELFRGELHMNTTNTDIDARIIEYFHLCNSLIKKHGFTSFFLEERGAKEKCKLIVNSLPKGLKNKVQNELDYRIPSAKSDVRKLYELIRVKAKEQEIEERALKKANLSRHKKEKMNIKLNPKQNK
;
A
#
# COMPACT_ATOMS: atom_id res chain seq x y z
N MET A 1 -55.30 27.64 -4.87
CA MET A 1 -55.77 29.03 -4.94
C MET A 1 -54.92 29.82 -3.95
N THR A 2 -53.91 30.55 -4.46
CA THR A 2 -53.86 32.04 -4.51
C THR A 2 -53.38 32.63 -3.17
N SER A 3 -52.32 33.42 -3.02
CA SER A 3 -51.48 34.18 -3.97
C SER A 3 -50.22 34.68 -3.25
N THR A 4 -49.12 34.87 -4.00
CA THR A 4 -48.12 35.92 -3.70
C THR A 4 -48.70 37.30 -4.04
N PRO A 5 -48.08 38.42 -3.62
CA PRO A 5 -47.37 39.19 -4.65
C PRO A 5 -46.15 40.05 -4.20
N LYS A 6 -45.21 40.15 -5.15
CA LYS A 6 -44.48 41.33 -5.69
C LYS A 6 -43.60 42.19 -4.75
N HIS A 7 -42.28 42.22 -4.96
CA HIS A 7 -41.51 43.02 -5.96
C HIS A 7 -41.36 44.49 -5.55
N ASN A 8 -40.12 44.92 -5.28
CA ASN A 8 -39.73 46.30 -5.54
C ASN A 8 -38.27 46.33 -6.01
N SER A 9 -38.10 46.89 -7.20
CA SER A 9 -36.83 47.23 -7.84
C SER A 9 -36.75 48.74 -7.85
N GLY A 10 -35.65 49.30 -7.37
CA GLY A 10 -35.35 50.73 -7.38
C GLY A 10 -33.87 50.91 -7.69
N ASP A 11 -33.64 51.41 -8.89
CA ASP A 11 -32.39 51.65 -9.61
C ASP A 11 -31.86 53.07 -9.33
N GLN A 12 -30.68 53.37 -9.92
CA GLN A 12 -30.07 54.69 -10.13
C GLN A 12 -29.26 55.27 -8.94
N GLY A 13 -28.03 55.74 -9.09
CA GLY A 13 -27.21 55.92 -10.29
C GLY A 13 -25.96 56.76 -9.99
N THR A 14 -24.92 56.55 -10.81
CA THR A 14 -24.08 57.56 -11.49
C THR A 14 -23.32 58.59 -10.60
N PHE A 15 -22.03 58.89 -10.79
CA PHE A 15 -21.42 59.60 -11.94
C PHE A 15 -19.94 59.85 -11.52
N LEU A 16 -18.92 59.36 -12.25
CA LEU A 16 -18.07 60.08 -13.24
C LEU A 16 -17.06 61.07 -12.58
N SER A 17 -15.79 61.18 -12.96
CA SER A 17 -15.13 61.31 -14.29
C SER A 17 -13.62 60.97 -14.14
N ARG A 18 -12.88 60.41 -15.12
CA ARG A 18 -12.52 60.89 -16.49
C ARG A 18 -11.72 62.22 -16.41
N SER A 19 -10.48 62.37 -16.92
CA SER A 19 -10.04 62.40 -18.34
C SER A 19 -8.49 62.48 -18.44
N GLU A 20 -7.83 61.80 -19.39
CA GLU A 20 -7.29 62.25 -20.73
C GLU A 20 -5.93 62.97 -20.65
N GLY A 21 -5.00 62.94 -21.62
CA GLY A 21 -4.92 62.44 -23.00
C GLY A 21 -3.44 62.26 -23.41
N ILE A 22 -3.11 61.42 -24.40
CA ILE A 22 -2.89 61.69 -25.85
C ILE A 22 -1.51 62.30 -26.18
N GLU A 23 -0.73 61.59 -27.01
CA GLU A 23 -0.07 62.16 -28.21
C GLU A 23 0.29 61.06 -29.24
N ASP A 24 0.03 61.39 -30.51
CA ASP A 24 0.01 60.57 -31.73
C ASP A 24 1.31 60.68 -32.57
N LYS A 25 1.31 59.94 -33.72
CA LYS A 25 1.97 60.17 -35.04
C LYS A 25 2.98 59.05 -35.40
N GLU A 26 3.09 58.46 -36.59
CA GLU A 26 2.54 58.53 -37.96
C GLU A 26 2.89 57.15 -38.58
N GLY A 27 2.22 56.50 -39.53
CA GLY A 27 1.57 56.97 -40.75
C GLY A 27 2.29 56.38 -41.98
N GLN A 28 1.83 55.24 -42.53
CA GLN A 28 1.92 55.00 -43.97
C GLN A 28 0.92 53.95 -44.47
N ARG A 29 0.30 54.29 -45.60
CA ARG A 29 -0.91 53.74 -46.22
C ARG A 29 -0.58 53.18 -47.60
N SER A 30 -1.11 52.00 -47.94
CA SER A 30 -1.51 51.55 -49.30
C SER A 30 -1.96 50.08 -49.17
N ASP A 31 -3.24 49.77 -49.00
CA ASP A 31 -4.31 49.61 -50.00
C ASP A 31 -4.27 48.34 -50.86
N SER A 32 -5.44 47.72 -50.94
CA SER A 32 -5.98 46.75 -51.90
C SER A 32 -5.70 45.24 -51.71
N GLY A 33 -6.77 44.55 -51.27
CA GLY A 33 -7.36 43.43 -52.00
C GLY A 33 -6.70 42.06 -51.91
N LEU A 34 -7.31 41.15 -51.14
CA LEU A 34 -8.13 40.04 -51.67
C LEU A 34 -8.46 39.07 -50.52
N GLU A 35 -9.73 38.99 -50.15
CA GLU A 35 -10.23 37.91 -49.32
C GLU A 35 -10.12 36.59 -50.08
N ILE A 36 -9.37 35.63 -49.55
CA ILE A 36 -9.51 34.22 -49.90
C ILE A 36 -9.62 33.43 -48.60
N MET A 37 -10.82 32.91 -48.38
CA MET A 37 -11.13 31.86 -47.41
C MET A 37 -10.39 30.57 -47.81
N THR A 38 -9.44 30.13 -46.99
CA THR A 38 -8.94 28.74 -47.06
C THR A 38 -8.44 28.26 -45.70
N SER A 39 -9.32 27.48 -45.06
CA SER A 39 -9.03 26.18 -44.44
C SER A 39 -7.89 26.09 -43.44
N GLY A 40 -8.26 25.87 -42.17
CA GLY A 40 -7.36 25.64 -41.05
C GLY A 40 -6.35 24.52 -41.27
N LEU A 41 -5.07 24.88 -41.16
CA LEU A 41 -4.04 24.04 -40.58
C LEU A 41 -3.37 24.89 -39.49
N THR A 42 -3.58 24.53 -38.23
CA THR A 42 -2.70 25.01 -37.17
C THR A 42 -1.32 24.40 -37.43
N ALA A 43 -0.40 25.24 -37.92
CA ALA A 43 0.98 24.85 -38.13
C ALA A 43 1.57 24.37 -36.79
N ARG A 44 1.88 23.07 -36.70
CA ARG A 44 2.63 22.52 -35.58
C ARG A 44 4.01 23.16 -35.64
N VAL A 45 4.34 23.98 -34.64
CA VAL A 45 5.67 24.60 -34.51
C VAL A 45 6.71 23.46 -34.51
N PRO A 46 7.61 23.37 -35.52
CA PRO A 46 8.64 22.37 -35.53
C PRO A 46 9.60 22.68 -34.39
N HIS A 47 9.68 21.78 -33.40
CA HIS A 47 10.70 21.89 -32.37
C HIS A 47 12.05 21.59 -33.05
N PRO A 48 13.09 22.42 -32.85
CA PRO A 48 14.38 22.17 -33.46
C PRO A 48 14.92 20.79 -33.04
N ILE A 49 15.49 20.08 -34.02
CA ILE A 49 16.02 18.70 -33.92
C ILE A 49 17.06 18.52 -32.79
N PHE A 50 17.56 19.62 -32.21
CA PHE A 50 18.58 19.64 -31.16
C PHE A 50 18.06 19.82 -29.73
N ALA A 51 16.75 19.94 -29.50
CA ALA A 51 16.22 20.05 -28.15
C ALA A 51 16.24 18.68 -27.44
N ILE A 52 17.29 18.39 -26.67
CA ILE A 52 17.36 17.21 -25.81
C ILE A 52 16.30 17.34 -24.71
N VAL A 53 15.18 16.64 -24.85
CA VAL A 53 14.16 16.57 -23.79
C VAL A 53 14.73 15.74 -22.64
N ASN A 54 15.03 16.42 -21.54
CA ASN A 54 15.59 15.76 -20.37
C ASN A 54 14.53 14.90 -19.66
N PRO A 55 14.92 13.72 -19.17
CA PRO A 55 14.02 12.87 -18.39
C PRO A 55 13.66 13.56 -17.07
N PRO A 56 12.36 13.70 -16.75
CA PRO A 56 11.92 14.43 -15.58
C PRO A 56 12.29 13.69 -14.29
N LYS A 57 12.58 14.47 -13.25
CA LYS A 57 12.92 14.00 -11.90
C LYS A 57 11.75 14.16 -10.93
N VAL A 58 11.72 13.30 -9.92
CA VAL A 58 10.75 13.32 -8.81
C VAL A 58 11.51 13.65 -7.54
N SER A 59 11.33 14.88 -7.06
CA SER A 59 11.91 15.39 -5.82
C SER A 59 10.89 15.45 -4.67
N SER A 60 9.61 15.15 -4.93
CA SER A 60 8.54 15.18 -3.94
C SER A 60 7.45 14.15 -4.22
N MET A 61 6.87 13.58 -3.16
CA MET A 61 5.73 12.66 -3.20
C MET A 61 4.37 13.39 -3.07
N ALA A 62 4.36 14.71 -3.10
CA ALA A 62 3.13 15.48 -3.13
C ALA A 62 2.33 15.18 -4.42
N ARG A 63 1.00 15.11 -4.30
CA ARG A 63 0.11 14.78 -5.43
C ARG A 63 0.32 15.69 -6.65
N ALA A 64 0.50 17.00 -6.43
CA ALA A 64 0.74 17.96 -7.51
C ALA A 64 2.05 17.65 -8.26
N ALA A 65 3.15 17.43 -7.52
CA ALA A 65 4.45 17.09 -8.10
C ALA A 65 4.41 15.79 -8.91
N LEU A 66 3.70 14.76 -8.42
CA LEU A 66 3.52 13.50 -9.14
C LEU A 66 2.66 13.63 -10.39
N VAL A 67 1.61 14.45 -10.35
CA VAL A 67 0.75 14.74 -11.51
C VAL A 67 1.54 15.49 -12.59
N ASP A 68 2.33 16.48 -12.22
CA ASP A 68 3.14 17.23 -13.17
C ASP A 68 4.29 16.39 -13.73
N TRP A 69 4.94 15.57 -12.88
CA TRP A 69 5.91 14.59 -13.36
C TRP A 69 5.29 13.61 -14.35
N LEU A 70 4.06 13.13 -14.12
CA LEU A 70 3.38 12.21 -15.03
C LEU A 70 3.10 12.85 -16.39
N LYS A 71 2.74 14.14 -16.43
CA LYS A 71 2.58 14.89 -17.70
C LYS A 71 3.91 15.00 -18.43
N LEU A 72 4.94 15.51 -17.77
CA LEU A 72 6.30 15.66 -18.32
C LEU A 72 6.88 14.32 -18.78
N ARG A 73 6.56 13.24 -18.06
CA ARG A 73 7.02 11.89 -18.39
C ARG A 73 6.41 11.38 -19.69
N LYS A 74 5.13 11.67 -19.94
CA LYS A 74 4.47 11.32 -21.21
C LYS A 74 5.10 12.05 -22.38
N GLU A 75 5.37 13.35 -22.23
CA GLU A 75 6.04 14.16 -23.24
C GLU A 75 7.45 13.63 -23.55
N TYR A 76 8.24 13.31 -22.51
CA TYR A 76 9.55 12.68 -22.66
C TYR A 76 9.47 11.33 -23.39
N GLU A 77 8.47 10.50 -23.08
CA GLU A 77 8.31 9.19 -23.70
C GLU A 77 7.91 9.28 -25.18
N GLU A 78 7.01 10.19 -25.53
CA GLU A 78 6.62 10.46 -26.92
C GLU A 78 7.82 10.96 -27.73
N TYR A 79 8.51 11.98 -27.21
CA TYR A 79 9.72 12.52 -27.82
C TYR A 79 10.81 11.45 -28.03
N THR A 80 11.08 10.63 -27.01
CA THR A 80 12.12 9.60 -27.08
C THR A 80 11.77 8.54 -28.12
N LYS A 81 10.50 8.12 -28.19
CA LYS A 81 10.04 7.16 -29.20
C LYS A 81 10.16 7.73 -30.61
N ASP A 82 9.79 8.98 -30.81
CA ASP A 82 9.89 9.62 -32.13
C ASP A 82 11.34 9.76 -32.58
N ARG A 83 12.24 10.21 -31.69
CA ARG A 83 13.69 10.29 -31.98
C ARG A 83 14.31 8.94 -32.34
N CYS A 84 13.88 7.86 -31.69
CA CYS A 84 14.39 6.51 -31.99
C CYS A 84 13.91 5.97 -33.35
N LYS A 85 12.73 6.39 -33.85
CA LYS A 85 12.26 6.02 -35.19
C LYS A 85 13.20 6.55 -36.27
N ASP A 86 13.68 7.77 -36.10
CA ASP A 86 14.54 8.45 -37.08
C ASP A 86 15.99 7.94 -37.05
N SER A 87 16.47 7.50 -35.89
CA SER A 87 17.87 7.13 -35.64
C SER A 87 18.16 5.62 -35.62
N LYS A 88 17.13 4.75 -35.70
CA LYS A 88 17.23 3.29 -35.48
C LYS A 88 17.80 2.87 -34.11
N GLU A 89 17.76 3.76 -33.13
CA GLU A 89 18.14 3.44 -31.74
C GLU A 89 17.10 2.53 -31.07
N ASP A 90 17.54 1.61 -30.20
CA ASP A 90 16.62 0.83 -29.38
C ASP A 90 15.98 1.72 -28.29
N VAL A 91 14.65 1.85 -28.35
CA VAL A 91 13.87 2.68 -27.42
C VAL A 91 14.09 2.24 -25.98
N SER A 92 14.21 0.94 -25.73
CA SER A 92 14.34 0.41 -24.36
C SER A 92 15.69 0.75 -23.73
N ALA A 93 16.76 0.78 -24.53
CA ALA A 93 18.09 1.18 -24.11
C ALA A 93 18.20 2.69 -23.84
N VAL A 94 17.52 3.51 -24.64
CA VAL A 94 17.55 4.98 -24.55
C VAL A 94 16.66 5.51 -23.42
N MET A 95 15.48 4.90 -23.23
CA MET A 95 14.48 5.37 -22.28
C MET A 95 14.96 5.24 -20.84
N LYS A 96 15.05 6.35 -20.09
CA LYS A 96 15.35 6.26 -18.66
C LYS A 96 14.20 5.60 -17.92
N ARG A 97 14.52 4.62 -17.06
CA ARG A 97 13.55 3.91 -16.22
C ARG A 97 12.90 4.86 -15.22
N VAL A 98 11.64 4.60 -14.86
CA VAL A 98 10.91 5.35 -13.82
C VAL A 98 11.68 5.37 -12.50
N LYS A 99 12.32 4.25 -12.12
CA LYS A 99 13.14 4.17 -10.90
C LYS A 99 14.27 5.21 -10.86
N SER A 100 14.87 5.57 -12.00
CA SER A 100 15.96 6.57 -12.02
C SER A 100 15.46 8.02 -12.09
N SER A 101 14.14 8.24 -12.18
CA SER A 101 13.54 9.56 -12.05
C SER A 101 13.45 10.01 -10.59
N PHE A 102 13.40 9.10 -9.61
CA PHE A 102 13.33 9.48 -8.20
C PHE A 102 14.70 9.93 -7.68
N ASP A 103 14.68 10.99 -6.88
CA ASP A 103 15.85 11.41 -6.11
C ASP A 103 16.15 10.38 -5.01
N ALA A 104 17.43 10.21 -4.68
CA ALA A 104 17.87 9.20 -3.71
C ALA A 104 17.18 9.37 -2.35
N ASN A 105 17.08 10.61 -1.86
CA ASN A 105 16.44 10.93 -0.59
C ASN A 105 14.94 10.61 -0.60
N VAL A 106 14.24 10.89 -1.71
CA VAL A 106 12.81 10.53 -1.86
C VAL A 106 12.65 9.02 -1.81
N LEU A 107 13.54 8.28 -2.47
CA LEU A 107 13.50 6.83 -2.47
C LEU A 107 13.84 6.24 -1.09
N GLU A 108 14.79 6.84 -0.37
CA GLU A 108 15.17 6.45 0.99
C GLU A 108 14.02 6.67 1.98
N THR A 109 13.42 7.87 2.00
CA THR A 109 12.24 8.14 2.83
C THR A 109 11.08 7.19 2.52
N LEU A 110 10.84 6.89 1.24
CA LEU A 110 9.81 5.92 0.88
C LEU A 110 10.13 4.52 1.41
N CYS A 111 11.40 4.10 1.38
CA CYS A 111 11.80 2.79 1.90
C CYS A 111 11.66 2.70 3.42
N GLU A 112 11.91 3.78 4.16
CA GLU A 112 11.72 3.83 5.62
C GLU A 112 10.25 3.69 6.03
N GLU A 113 9.33 4.26 5.24
CA GLU A 113 7.88 4.18 5.49
C GLU A 113 7.28 2.79 5.25
N PHE A 114 7.99 1.88 4.56
CA PHE A 114 7.55 0.50 4.33
C PHE A 114 8.31 -0.48 5.24
N PRO A 115 7.73 -0.90 6.38
CA PRO A 115 8.40 -1.84 7.27
C PRO A 115 8.59 -3.21 6.60
N ASP A 116 9.64 -3.93 7.00
CA ASP A 116 9.82 -5.32 6.58
C ASP A 116 8.60 -6.15 6.99
N VAL A 117 7.97 -6.81 6.02
CA VAL A 117 6.73 -7.55 6.22
C VAL A 117 6.89 -8.64 7.29
N LYS A 118 8.04 -9.29 7.38
CA LYS A 118 8.26 -10.36 8.37
C LYS A 118 8.47 -9.78 9.75
N GLU A 119 9.19 -8.67 9.88
CA GLU A 119 9.40 -7.98 11.16
C GLU A 119 8.11 -7.40 11.70
N LEU A 120 7.33 -6.73 10.84
CA LEU A 120 6.02 -6.19 11.20
C LEU A 120 5.09 -7.28 11.73
N PHE A 121 4.97 -8.41 11.03
CA PHE A 121 4.11 -9.51 11.49
C PHE A 121 4.65 -10.15 12.77
N ARG A 122 5.97 -10.30 12.92
CA ARG A 122 6.57 -10.81 14.16
C ARG A 122 6.29 -9.88 15.35
N GLY A 123 6.26 -8.57 15.10
CA GLY A 123 6.04 -7.53 16.11
C GLY A 123 4.57 -7.30 16.47
N GLU A 124 3.64 -7.44 15.51
CA GLU A 124 2.23 -7.08 15.72
C GLU A 124 1.25 -8.28 15.69
N LEU A 125 1.58 -9.39 15.01
CA LEU A 125 0.67 -10.54 14.90
C LEU A 125 0.84 -11.49 16.10
N HIS A 126 0.13 -11.19 17.20
CA HIS A 126 0.17 -12.00 18.42
C HIS A 126 -1.16 -12.71 18.67
N MET A 127 -1.09 -13.99 19.00
CA MET A 127 -2.25 -14.75 19.47
C MET A 127 -2.49 -14.49 20.95
N ASN A 128 -3.72 -14.10 21.31
CA ASN A 128 -4.09 -13.86 22.70
C ASN A 128 -4.22 -15.17 23.49
N THR A 129 -3.16 -15.63 24.16
CA THR A 129 -3.17 -16.90 24.90
C THR A 129 -3.95 -16.85 26.22
N THR A 130 -4.39 -15.68 26.70
CA THR A 130 -5.15 -15.58 27.95
C THR A 130 -6.64 -15.92 27.76
N ASN A 131 -7.15 -15.81 26.53
CA ASN A 131 -8.51 -16.24 26.21
C ASN A 131 -8.61 -17.78 26.29
N THR A 132 -9.52 -18.26 27.14
CA THR A 132 -9.78 -19.69 27.36
C THR A 132 -10.60 -20.33 26.23
N ASP A 133 -11.35 -19.53 25.47
CA ASP A 133 -12.03 -20.01 24.27
C ASP A 133 -11.02 -20.08 23.11
N ILE A 134 -10.66 -21.32 22.77
CA ILE A 134 -9.68 -21.62 21.71
C ILE A 134 -10.19 -21.17 20.35
N ASP A 135 -11.49 -21.34 20.08
CA ASP A 135 -12.05 -21.06 18.75
C ASP A 135 -12.11 -19.54 18.55
N ALA A 136 -12.59 -18.79 19.55
CA ALA A 136 -12.58 -17.33 19.53
C ALA A 136 -11.15 -16.77 19.35
N ARG A 137 -10.18 -17.28 20.12
CA ARG A 137 -8.77 -16.86 20.03
C ARG A 137 -8.18 -17.03 18.64
N ILE A 138 -8.50 -18.13 17.96
CA ILE A 138 -7.97 -18.39 16.61
C ILE A 138 -8.67 -17.50 15.59
N ILE A 139 -9.98 -17.31 15.71
CA ILE A 139 -10.74 -16.40 14.86
C ILE A 139 -10.17 -14.99 14.96
N GLU A 140 -9.98 -14.48 16.18
CA GLU A 140 -9.37 -13.17 16.46
C GLU A 140 -7.97 -13.06 15.86
N TYR A 141 -7.14 -14.09 15.99
CA TYR A 141 -5.79 -14.13 15.42
C TYR A 141 -5.78 -14.00 13.89
N PHE A 142 -6.67 -14.72 13.20
CA PHE A 142 -6.79 -14.61 11.74
C PHE A 142 -7.40 -13.26 11.31
N HIS A 143 -8.32 -12.70 12.09
CA HIS A 143 -8.81 -11.34 11.86
C HIS A 143 -7.72 -10.29 12.05
N LEU A 144 -6.86 -10.44 13.05
CA LEU A 144 -5.71 -9.56 13.27
C LEU A 144 -4.75 -9.60 12.08
N CYS A 145 -4.40 -10.80 11.59
CA CYS A 145 -3.60 -10.97 10.37
C CYS A 145 -4.23 -10.23 9.17
N ASN A 146 -5.53 -10.44 8.91
CA ASN A 146 -6.22 -9.75 7.81
C ASN A 146 -6.28 -8.23 8.02
N SER A 147 -6.38 -7.76 9.26
CA SER A 147 -6.42 -6.34 9.58
C SER A 147 -5.06 -5.68 9.36
N LEU A 148 -3.97 -6.34 9.72
CA LEU A 148 -2.59 -5.90 9.42
C LEU A 148 -2.36 -5.80 7.91
N ILE A 149 -2.78 -6.82 7.14
CA ILE A 149 -2.69 -6.82 5.67
C ILE A 149 -3.40 -5.60 5.09
N LYS A 150 -4.62 -5.29 5.56
CA LYS A 150 -5.38 -4.14 5.08
C LYS A 150 -4.76 -2.80 5.49
N LYS A 151 -4.36 -2.68 6.76
CA LYS A 151 -3.78 -1.46 7.35
C LYS A 151 -2.51 -1.02 6.60
N HIS A 152 -1.65 -1.97 6.26
CA HIS A 152 -0.38 -1.71 5.57
C HIS A 152 -0.47 -1.83 4.04
N GLY A 153 -1.67 -1.98 3.48
CA GLY A 153 -1.87 -2.02 2.02
C GLY A 153 -1.31 -3.28 1.35
N PHE A 154 -1.08 -4.36 2.08
CA PHE A 154 -0.50 -5.60 1.53
C PHE A 154 -1.52 -6.52 0.85
N THR A 155 -2.78 -6.09 0.69
CA THR A 155 -3.86 -6.94 0.16
C THR A 155 -3.46 -7.62 -1.16
N SER A 156 -2.90 -6.87 -2.10
CA SER A 156 -2.49 -7.39 -3.41
C SER A 156 -1.33 -8.38 -3.35
N PHE A 157 -0.40 -8.23 -2.40
CA PHE A 157 0.75 -9.12 -2.22
C PHE A 157 0.35 -10.55 -1.86
N PHE A 158 -0.85 -10.75 -1.29
CA PHE A 158 -1.33 -12.04 -0.81
C PHE A 158 -2.46 -12.64 -1.65
N LEU A 159 -2.84 -12.05 -2.79
CA LEU A 159 -3.90 -12.56 -3.67
C LEU A 159 -3.46 -13.77 -4.50
N GLU A 160 -2.23 -13.75 -5.00
CA GLU A 160 -1.68 -14.81 -5.84
C GLU A 160 -1.30 -16.06 -5.03
N GLU A 161 -1.11 -17.20 -5.70
CA GLU A 161 -0.71 -18.46 -5.07
C GLU A 161 0.57 -18.34 -4.22
N ARG A 162 1.58 -17.63 -4.75
CA ARG A 162 2.81 -17.35 -3.99
C ARG A 162 2.53 -16.50 -2.75
N GLY A 163 1.65 -15.51 -2.89
CA GLY A 163 1.18 -14.67 -1.79
C GLY A 163 0.49 -15.50 -0.71
N ALA A 164 -0.47 -16.36 -1.08
CA ALA A 164 -1.15 -17.24 -0.14
C ALA A 164 -0.18 -18.12 0.66
N LYS A 165 0.87 -18.64 0.01
CA LYS A 165 1.93 -19.41 0.66
C LYS A 165 2.74 -18.60 1.67
N GLU A 166 3.16 -17.39 1.29
CA GLU A 166 3.87 -16.50 2.23
C GLU A 166 2.97 -16.04 3.38
N LYS A 167 1.67 -15.81 3.13
CA LYS A 167 0.68 -15.52 4.18
C LYS A 167 0.59 -16.66 5.19
N CYS A 168 0.43 -17.89 4.72
CA CYS A 168 0.42 -19.08 5.60
C CYS A 168 1.71 -19.18 6.41
N LYS A 169 2.86 -18.90 5.80
CA LYS A 169 4.16 -18.89 6.47
C LYS A 169 4.28 -17.80 7.54
N LEU A 170 3.76 -16.59 7.29
CA LEU A 170 3.73 -15.50 8.28
C LEU A 170 2.84 -15.87 9.47
N ILE A 171 1.65 -16.42 9.19
CA ILE A 171 0.71 -16.89 10.20
C ILE A 171 1.36 -17.96 11.09
N VAL A 172 2.00 -18.98 10.52
CA VAL A 172 2.65 -20.05 11.30
C VAL A 172 3.85 -19.53 12.08
N ASN A 173 4.66 -18.65 11.48
CA ASN A 173 5.86 -18.15 12.14
C ASN A 173 5.59 -17.26 13.34
N SER A 174 4.43 -16.62 13.39
CA SER A 174 3.99 -15.70 14.45
C SER A 174 3.16 -16.41 15.54
N LEU A 175 2.94 -17.73 15.42
CA LEU A 175 2.27 -18.52 16.46
C LEU A 175 3.14 -18.65 17.73
N PRO A 176 2.51 -18.85 18.91
CA PRO A 176 3.22 -19.23 20.13
C PRO A 176 4.11 -20.47 19.92
N LYS A 177 5.32 -20.47 20.50
CA LYS A 177 6.36 -21.49 20.23
C LYS A 177 5.87 -22.94 20.32
N GLY A 178 5.09 -23.27 21.36
CA GLY A 178 4.54 -24.62 21.55
C GLY A 178 3.60 -25.05 20.40
N LEU A 179 2.67 -24.17 20.03
CA LEU A 179 1.71 -24.43 18.96
C LEU A 179 2.37 -24.41 17.58
N LYS A 180 3.29 -23.46 17.35
CA LYS A 180 4.07 -23.33 16.13
C LYS A 180 4.75 -24.65 15.76
N ASN A 181 5.45 -25.27 16.69
CA ASN A 181 6.20 -26.50 16.43
C ASN A 181 5.27 -27.66 16.03
N LYS A 182 4.12 -27.80 16.71
CA LYS A 182 3.12 -28.85 16.39
C LYS A 182 2.51 -28.64 15.01
N VAL A 183 2.14 -27.41 14.68
CA VAL A 183 1.57 -27.05 13.37
C VAL A 183 2.61 -27.24 12.27
N GLN A 184 3.86 -26.81 12.49
CA GLN A 184 4.94 -26.94 11.52
C GLN A 184 5.25 -28.41 11.19
N ASN A 185 5.33 -29.27 12.20
CA ASN A 185 5.50 -30.72 12.01
C ASN A 185 4.37 -31.30 11.14
N GLU A 186 3.12 -30.97 11.44
CA GLU A 186 1.98 -31.47 10.65
C GLU A 186 2.04 -30.97 9.19
N LEU A 187 2.45 -29.73 8.97
CA LEU A 187 2.64 -29.16 7.63
C LEU A 187 3.78 -29.82 6.85
N ASP A 188 4.85 -30.23 7.53
CA ASP A 188 6.04 -30.79 6.89
C ASP A 188 5.85 -32.27 6.52
N TYR A 189 5.18 -33.05 7.37
CA TYR A 189 5.14 -34.51 7.22
C TYR A 189 3.78 -35.09 6.84
N ARG A 190 2.67 -34.37 7.08
CA ARG A 190 1.32 -34.93 6.88
C ARG A 190 0.49 -34.16 5.85
N ILE A 191 0.42 -32.83 5.99
CA ILE A 191 -0.49 -31.99 5.21
C ILE A 191 0.26 -30.79 4.59
N PRO A 192 1.16 -31.03 3.62
CA PRO A 192 1.88 -29.95 2.95
C PRO A 192 0.96 -29.02 2.15
N SER A 193 -0.21 -29.50 1.73
CA SER A 193 -1.19 -28.69 0.99
C SER A 193 -1.75 -27.51 1.82
N ALA A 194 -1.70 -27.57 3.16
CA ALA A 194 -2.12 -26.46 4.01
C ALA A 194 -1.10 -25.30 4.04
N LYS A 195 0.12 -25.49 3.49
CA LYS A 195 1.12 -24.41 3.39
C LYS A 195 0.73 -23.30 2.41
N SER A 196 -0.22 -23.55 1.50
CA SER A 196 -0.72 -22.57 0.53
C SER A 196 -2.22 -22.33 0.62
N ASP A 197 -2.91 -22.95 1.59
CA ASP A 197 -4.36 -22.85 1.76
C ASP A 197 -4.69 -22.35 3.17
N VAL A 198 -5.12 -21.10 3.26
CA VAL A 198 -5.46 -20.42 4.52
C VAL A 198 -6.61 -21.11 5.26
N ARG A 199 -7.59 -21.70 4.54
CA ARG A 199 -8.72 -22.39 5.16
C ARG A 199 -8.27 -23.69 5.80
N LYS A 200 -7.48 -24.49 5.08
CA LYS A 200 -6.90 -25.72 5.64
C LYS A 200 -5.96 -25.43 6.80
N LEU A 201 -5.19 -24.35 6.72
CA LEU A 201 -4.31 -23.92 7.80
C LEU A 201 -5.09 -23.53 9.05
N TYR A 202 -6.21 -22.80 8.91
CA TYR A 202 -7.10 -22.47 10.03
C TYR A 202 -7.61 -23.73 10.75
N GLU A 203 -8.14 -24.70 9.99
CA GLU A 203 -8.61 -25.97 10.54
C GLU A 203 -7.50 -26.71 11.30
N LEU A 204 -6.31 -26.78 10.70
CA LEU A 204 -5.14 -27.41 11.30
C LEU A 204 -4.76 -26.74 12.64
N ILE A 205 -4.65 -25.41 12.65
CA ILE A 205 -4.31 -24.65 13.86
C ILE A 205 -5.36 -24.88 14.95
N ARG A 206 -6.65 -24.92 14.59
CA ARG A 206 -7.75 -25.20 15.52
C ARG A 206 -7.61 -26.57 16.17
N VAL A 207 -7.38 -27.61 15.38
CA VAL A 207 -7.20 -28.97 15.91
C VAL A 207 -5.97 -29.04 16.82
N LYS A 208 -4.82 -28.53 16.39
CA LYS A 208 -3.58 -28.58 17.18
C LYS A 208 -3.65 -27.75 18.47
N ALA A 209 -4.36 -26.62 18.46
CA ALA A 209 -4.57 -25.83 19.66
C ALA A 209 -5.45 -26.56 20.70
N LYS A 210 -6.49 -27.27 20.24
CA LYS A 210 -7.34 -28.10 21.12
C LYS A 210 -6.57 -29.27 21.72
N GLU A 211 -5.78 -29.97 20.90
CA GLU A 211 -4.88 -31.04 21.37
C GLU A 211 -3.91 -30.52 22.45
N GLN A 212 -3.27 -29.36 22.19
CA GLN A 212 -2.34 -28.77 23.14
C GLN A 212 -2.99 -28.41 24.49
N GLU A 213 -4.19 -27.84 24.49
CA GLU A 213 -4.91 -27.51 25.73
C GLU A 213 -5.25 -28.78 26.54
N ILE A 214 -5.62 -29.87 25.86
CA ILE A 214 -5.92 -31.16 26.51
C ILE A 214 -4.65 -31.71 27.18
N GLU A 215 -3.52 -31.70 26.48
CA GLU A 215 -2.23 -32.14 27.02
C GLU A 215 -1.79 -31.31 28.22
N GLU A 216 -1.88 -29.97 28.13
CA GLU A 216 -1.53 -29.07 29.23
C GLU A 216 -2.42 -29.29 30.45
N ARG A 217 -3.72 -29.52 30.24
CA ARG A 217 -4.66 -29.85 31.32
C ARG A 217 -4.33 -31.19 31.96
N ALA A 218 -3.96 -32.20 31.18
CA ALA A 218 -3.55 -33.51 31.71
C ALA A 218 -2.26 -33.40 32.53
N LEU A 219 -1.27 -32.64 32.06
CA LEU A 219 0.00 -32.45 32.74
C LEU A 219 -0.18 -31.72 34.08
N LYS A 220 -1.02 -30.67 34.11
CA LYS A 220 -1.39 -29.96 35.35
C LYS A 220 -1.99 -30.91 36.38
N LYS A 221 -2.95 -31.76 35.97
CA LYS A 221 -3.57 -32.77 36.85
C LYS A 221 -2.55 -33.78 37.40
N ALA A 222 -1.62 -34.24 36.56
CA ALA A 222 -0.56 -35.17 36.98
C ALA A 222 0.40 -34.55 38.00
N ASN A 223 0.75 -33.27 37.83
CA ASN A 223 1.63 -32.55 38.75
C ASN A 223 0.99 -32.30 40.11
N LEU A 224 -0.31 -31.94 40.13
CA LEU A 224 -1.09 -31.80 41.37
C LEU A 224 -1.13 -33.11 42.18
N SER A 225 -1.32 -34.24 41.49
CA SER A 225 -1.33 -35.57 42.12
C SER A 225 0.04 -35.94 42.72
N ARG A 226 1.13 -35.65 42.00
CA ARG A 226 2.51 -35.86 42.49
C ARG A 226 2.80 -35.04 43.76
N HIS A 227 2.53 -33.73 43.73
CA HIS A 227 2.73 -32.87 44.90
C HIS A 227 1.85 -33.26 46.10
N LYS A 228 0.62 -33.75 45.87
CA LYS A 228 -0.23 -34.22 46.96
C LYS A 228 0.35 -35.49 47.61
N LYS A 229 0.86 -36.43 46.82
CA LYS A 229 1.52 -37.65 47.32
C LYS A 229 2.79 -37.32 48.12
N GLU A 230 3.60 -36.38 47.63
CA GLU A 230 4.83 -35.94 48.29
C GLU A 230 4.57 -35.24 49.63
N LYS A 231 3.57 -34.34 49.70
CA LYS A 231 3.15 -33.71 50.95
C LYS A 231 2.58 -34.69 51.98
N MET A 232 1.86 -35.72 51.53
CA MET A 232 1.40 -36.80 52.42
C MET A 232 2.57 -37.64 52.95
N ASN A 233 3.57 -37.91 52.11
CA ASN A 233 4.74 -38.71 52.50
C ASN A 233 5.60 -37.97 53.55
N ILE A 234 5.77 -36.65 53.39
CA ILE A 234 6.46 -35.79 54.38
C ILE A 234 5.68 -35.71 55.71
N LYS A 235 4.33 -35.69 55.67
CA LYS A 235 3.50 -35.72 56.89
C LYS A 235 3.49 -37.08 57.59
N LEU A 236 3.60 -38.19 56.86
CA LEU A 236 3.62 -39.54 57.44
C LEU A 236 4.98 -39.91 58.05
N ASN A 237 6.06 -39.18 57.74
CA ASN A 237 7.40 -39.50 58.25
C ASN A 237 8.12 -38.26 58.81
N PRO A 238 7.77 -37.77 60.01
CA PRO A 238 8.29 -36.51 60.56
C PRO A 238 9.70 -36.60 61.15
N LYS A 239 10.34 -37.79 61.17
CA LYS A 239 11.58 -38.03 61.93
C LYS A 239 12.73 -38.54 61.07
N GLN A 240 13.26 -37.71 60.17
CA GLN A 240 14.65 -37.83 59.67
C GLN A 240 15.17 -36.44 59.28
N ASN A 241 15.45 -35.62 60.29
CA ASN A 241 16.47 -34.56 60.23
C ASN A 241 16.70 -34.09 61.67
N LYS A 242 17.70 -34.68 62.30
CA LYS A 242 18.31 -34.22 63.54
C LYS A 242 19.81 -34.17 63.29
#